data_AF-A0A2N8ZM18-F1
#
_entry.id   AF-A0A2N8ZM18-F1
#
_cell.length_a   1.000
_cell.length_b   1.000
_cell.length_c   1.000
_cell.angle_alpha   90.00
_cell.angle_beta   90.00
_cell.angle_gamma   90.00
#
_symmetry.space_group_name_H-M   'P 1'
#
loop_
_entity.id
_entity.type
_entity.pdbx_description
1 polymer ?
#
loop_
_entity_poly.entity_id
_entity_poly.type
_entity_poly.pdbx_seq_one_letter_code
_entity_poly.pdbx_strand_id
1 'polypeptide(L)'
;MIRILIILTMSVFCSLQVYAKTPETNILHNWMIENYQSIESNLEKKEASEIVPTLFSLVEIWKRRDGAISGDVSPLLLVALKAEPHNTLLLLSQTPESFNKWLNELEGMVFTDHTGDERGQLEKLRRDVLATLKTYSRQQPDKLTLMADALIERLEVIRVRVID
;
A
#
# COMPACT_ATOMS: atom_id res chain seq x y z
N MET A 1 41.85 -21.18 3.05
CA MET A 1 41.64 -20.17 1.99
C MET A 1 40.40 -20.42 1.13
N ILE A 2 40.09 -21.67 0.74
CA ILE A 2 38.91 -22.00 -0.09
C ILE A 2 37.56 -21.57 0.54
N ARG A 3 37.41 -21.67 1.87
CA ARG A 3 36.18 -21.24 2.58
C ARG A 3 35.89 -19.74 2.48
N ILE A 4 36.93 -18.90 2.43
CA ILE A 4 36.76 -17.43 2.33
C ILE A 4 36.31 -17.06 0.91
N LEU A 5 36.80 -17.78 -0.10
CA LEU A 5 36.41 -17.56 -1.50
C LEU A 5 34.94 -17.91 -1.77
N ILE A 6 34.39 -18.94 -1.11
CA ILE A 6 32.98 -19.36 -1.23
C ILE A 6 32.03 -18.36 -0.54
N ILE A 7 32.44 -17.77 0.58
CA ILE A 7 31.65 -16.75 1.29
C ILE A 7 31.60 -15.46 0.48
N LEU A 8 32.71 -15.07 -0.16
CA LEU A 8 32.79 -13.89 -1.03
C LEU A 8 31.96 -14.04 -2.31
N THR A 9 31.87 -15.23 -2.89
CA THR A 9 31.00 -15.46 -4.05
C THR A 9 29.52 -15.46 -3.66
N MET A 10 29.15 -16.02 -2.50
CA MET A 10 27.77 -15.94 -1.99
C MET A 10 27.34 -14.50 -1.64
N SER A 11 28.24 -13.67 -1.09
CA SER A 11 27.88 -12.28 -0.73
C SER A 11 27.64 -11.38 -1.94
N VAL A 12 28.29 -11.63 -3.07
CA VAL A 12 28.08 -10.86 -4.32
C VAL A 12 26.75 -11.20 -5.00
N PHE A 13 26.25 -12.42 -4.84
CA PHE A 13 24.93 -12.79 -5.40
C PHE A 13 23.76 -12.19 -4.61
N CYS A 14 23.92 -11.88 -3.32
CA CYS A 14 22.87 -11.25 -2.52
C CYS A 14 22.69 -9.75 -2.79
N SER A 15 23.70 -9.05 -3.34
CA SER A 15 23.61 -7.61 -3.64
C SER A 15 22.97 -7.28 -5.00
N LEU A 16 22.73 -8.28 -5.86
CA LEU A 16 22.24 -8.07 -7.23
C LEU A 16 20.71 -8.05 -7.37
N GLN A 17 19.96 -8.16 -6.27
CA GLN A 17 18.49 -8.11 -6.30
C GLN A 17 17.89 -6.75 -5.91
N VAL A 18 18.68 -5.67 -5.97
CA VAL A 18 18.11 -4.31 -5.94
C VAL A 18 17.45 -4.08 -7.30
N TYR A 19 16.15 -4.36 -7.37
CA TYR A 19 15.34 -4.08 -8.57
C TYR A 19 15.41 -2.58 -8.85
N ALA A 20 16.13 -2.19 -9.90
CA ALA A 20 16.22 -0.79 -10.30
C ALA A 20 14.83 -0.31 -10.73
N LYS A 21 14.36 0.80 -10.14
CA LYS A 21 13.07 1.41 -10.50
C LYS A 21 13.00 1.64 -12.01
N THR A 22 11.94 1.18 -12.65
CA THR A 22 11.74 1.47 -14.08
C THR A 22 11.48 2.98 -14.27
N PRO A 23 11.84 3.56 -15.43
CA PRO A 23 11.56 4.98 -15.70
C PRO A 23 10.08 5.34 -15.51
N GLU A 24 9.15 4.45 -15.87
CA GLU A 24 7.71 4.72 -15.69
C GLU A 24 7.32 4.77 -14.21
N THR A 25 7.89 3.88 -13.39
CA THR A 25 7.64 3.86 -11.94
C THR A 25 8.14 5.14 -11.29
N ASN A 26 9.30 5.65 -11.73
CA ASN A 26 9.84 6.91 -11.21
C ASN A 26 8.97 8.12 -11.57
N ILE A 27 8.43 8.17 -12.80
CA ILE A 27 7.54 9.27 -13.21
C ILE A 27 6.28 9.28 -12.36
N LEU A 28 5.63 8.12 -12.20
CA LEU A 28 4.41 8.03 -11.39
C LEU A 28 4.69 8.28 -9.90
N HIS A 29 5.79 7.76 -9.37
CA HIS A 29 6.19 7.99 -7.98
C HIS A 29 6.47 9.46 -7.70
N ASN A 30 7.21 10.15 -8.58
CA ASN A 30 7.48 11.58 -8.44
C ASN A 30 6.19 12.39 -8.53
N TRP A 31 5.32 12.10 -9.49
CA TRP A 31 4.00 12.72 -9.58
C TRP A 31 3.22 12.54 -8.26
N MET A 32 3.23 11.33 -7.69
CA MET A 32 2.53 11.06 -6.42
C MET A 32 3.10 11.90 -5.27
N ILE A 33 4.42 11.99 -5.15
CA ILE A 33 5.07 12.79 -4.09
C ILE A 33 4.73 14.28 -4.26
N GLU A 34 4.86 14.82 -5.48
CA GLU A 34 4.60 16.23 -5.79
C GLU A 34 3.13 16.62 -5.57
N ASN A 35 2.21 15.65 -5.69
CA ASN A 35 0.77 15.89 -5.62
C ASN A 35 0.11 15.26 -4.39
N TYR A 36 0.88 14.78 -3.40
CA TYR A 36 0.37 13.95 -2.30
C TYR A 36 -0.88 14.53 -1.61
N GLN A 37 -0.82 15.81 -1.19
CA GLN A 37 -1.93 16.49 -0.51
C GLN A 37 -3.15 16.68 -1.42
N SER A 38 -2.92 16.94 -2.71
CA SER A 38 -4.00 17.08 -3.70
C SER A 38 -4.69 15.73 -3.92
N ILE A 39 -3.90 14.66 -4.07
CA ILE A 39 -4.40 13.29 -4.21
C ILE A 39 -5.26 12.91 -3.01
N GLU A 40 -4.77 13.12 -1.79
CA GLU A 40 -5.51 12.84 -0.57
C GLU A 40 -6.84 13.62 -0.53
N SER A 41 -6.81 14.94 -0.76
CA SER A 41 -8.03 15.78 -0.83
C SER A 41 -9.01 15.28 -1.90
N ASN A 42 -8.53 14.93 -3.09
CA ASN A 42 -9.38 14.54 -4.22
C ASN A 42 -10.05 13.19 -3.99
N LEU A 43 -9.32 12.24 -3.39
CA LEU A 43 -9.86 10.97 -2.95
C LEU A 43 -10.93 11.16 -1.87
N GLU A 44 -10.69 12.06 -0.90
CA GLU A 44 -11.66 12.33 0.17
C GLU A 44 -12.92 13.05 -0.31
N LYS A 45 -12.79 13.99 -1.24
CA LYS A 45 -13.92 14.73 -1.84
C LYS A 45 -14.66 13.96 -2.92
N LYS A 46 -14.12 12.82 -3.36
CA LYS A 46 -14.64 11.99 -4.45
C LYS A 46 -14.84 12.76 -5.76
N GLU A 47 -13.89 13.60 -6.13
CA GLU A 47 -13.96 14.35 -7.39
C GLU A 47 -13.87 13.39 -8.59
N ALA A 48 -15.01 13.17 -9.25
CA ALA A 48 -15.19 12.07 -10.20
C ALA A 48 -14.26 12.13 -11.43
N SER A 49 -13.81 13.31 -11.86
CA SER A 49 -12.90 13.44 -13.01
C SER A 49 -11.48 12.98 -12.69
N GLU A 50 -11.04 13.14 -11.44
CA GLU A 50 -9.66 12.86 -11.02
C GLU A 50 -9.52 11.50 -10.33
N ILE A 51 -10.62 10.94 -9.83
CA ILE A 51 -10.58 9.72 -9.01
C ILE A 51 -10.08 8.51 -9.80
N VAL A 52 -10.57 8.31 -11.02
CA VAL A 52 -10.19 7.14 -11.83
C VAL A 52 -8.71 7.20 -12.21
N PRO A 53 -8.19 8.29 -12.83
CA PRO A 53 -6.75 8.40 -13.12
C PRO A 53 -5.89 8.24 -11.87
N THR A 54 -6.31 8.81 -10.74
CA THR A 54 -5.59 8.69 -9.47
C THR A 54 -5.50 7.25 -9.00
N LEU A 55 -6.61 6.50 -8.98
CA LEU A 55 -6.63 5.10 -8.60
C LEU A 55 -5.71 4.25 -9.48
N PHE A 56 -5.77 4.45 -10.80
CA PHE A 56 -4.88 3.76 -11.74
C PHE A 56 -3.41 4.06 -11.44
N SER A 57 -3.04 5.33 -11.30
CA SER A 57 -1.65 5.73 -10.99
C SER A 57 -1.15 5.12 -9.68
N LEU A 58 -1.94 5.18 -8.60
CA LEU A 58 -1.56 4.62 -7.30
C LEU A 58 -1.36 3.09 -7.38
N VAL A 59 -2.26 2.37 -8.05
CA VAL A 59 -2.13 0.93 -8.22
C VAL A 59 -0.94 0.57 -9.10
N GLU A 60 -0.65 1.34 -10.14
CA GLU A 60 0.52 1.11 -11.01
C GLU A 60 1.84 1.35 -10.28
N ILE A 61 1.93 2.35 -9.39
CA ILE A 61 3.07 2.54 -8.48
C ILE A 61 3.19 1.34 -7.54
N TRP A 62 2.08 0.96 -6.91
CA TRP A 62 2.04 -0.14 -5.94
C TRP A 62 2.42 -1.50 -6.55
N LYS A 63 2.01 -1.78 -7.80
CA LYS A 63 2.39 -3.03 -8.50
C LYS A 63 3.90 -3.17 -8.67
N ARG A 64 4.62 -2.05 -8.82
CA ARG A 64 6.06 -1.98 -9.08
C ARG A 64 6.88 -1.59 -7.85
N ARG A 65 6.25 -1.55 -6.67
CA ARG A 65 6.87 -1.05 -5.44
C ARG A 65 8.05 -1.92 -4.99
N ASP A 66 9.09 -1.24 -4.52
CA ASP A 66 10.08 -1.81 -3.61
C ASP A 66 9.66 -1.51 -2.15
N GLY A 67 10.52 -1.81 -1.17
CA GLY A 67 10.21 -1.54 0.24
C GLY A 67 9.97 -0.06 0.55
N ALA A 68 10.70 0.86 -0.10
CA ALA A 68 10.56 2.30 0.14
C ALA A 68 9.28 2.84 -0.51
N ILE A 69 9.04 2.52 -1.79
CA ILE A 69 7.82 2.90 -2.50
C ILE A 69 6.59 2.34 -1.78
N SER A 70 6.70 1.14 -1.20
CA SER A 70 5.61 0.55 -0.44
C SER A 70 5.21 1.41 0.75
N GLY A 71 6.15 2.02 1.48
CA GLY A 71 5.85 2.97 2.54
C GLY A 71 5.09 4.20 2.03
N ASP A 72 5.52 4.76 0.90
CA ASP A 72 4.96 6.00 0.37
C ASP A 72 3.54 5.83 -0.21
N VAL A 73 3.29 4.77 -0.97
CA VAL A 73 2.02 4.60 -1.72
C VAL A 73 0.91 3.98 -0.86
N SER A 74 1.26 3.21 0.16
CA SER A 74 0.29 2.44 0.94
C SER A 74 -0.72 3.29 1.73
N PRO A 75 -0.33 4.43 2.35
CA PRO A 75 -1.29 5.33 2.99
C PRO A 75 -2.33 5.85 2.01
N LEU A 76 -1.91 6.30 0.83
CA LEU A 76 -2.83 6.79 -0.21
C LEU A 76 -3.72 5.67 -0.78
N LEU A 77 -3.22 4.43 -0.87
CA LEU A 77 -4.05 3.28 -1.22
C LEU A 77 -5.12 2.97 -0.17
N LEU A 78 -4.81 3.14 1.11
CA LEU A 78 -5.80 2.99 2.18
C LEU A 78 -6.84 4.13 2.12
N VAL A 79 -6.43 5.36 1.83
CA VAL A 79 -7.37 6.46 1.57
C VAL A 79 -8.25 6.16 0.35
N ALA A 80 -7.69 5.60 -0.72
CA ALA A 80 -8.43 5.14 -1.89
C ALA A 80 -9.45 4.03 -1.54
N LEU A 81 -9.07 3.04 -0.73
CA LEU A 81 -9.99 2.00 -0.25
C LEU A 81 -11.12 2.57 0.62
N LYS A 82 -10.85 3.61 1.42
CA LYS A 82 -11.87 4.34 2.19
C LYS A 82 -12.87 5.03 1.26
N ALA A 83 -12.39 5.63 0.17
CA ALA A 83 -13.20 6.43 -0.76
C ALA A 83 -14.00 5.58 -1.77
N GLU A 84 -13.31 4.64 -2.42
CA GLU A 84 -13.75 3.83 -3.56
C GLU A 84 -13.33 2.35 -3.39
N PRO A 85 -13.92 1.63 -2.43
CA PRO A 85 -13.50 0.26 -2.09
C PRO A 85 -13.62 -0.70 -3.29
N HIS A 86 -14.73 -0.64 -4.03
CA HIS A 86 -14.98 -1.53 -5.17
C HIS A 86 -13.91 -1.39 -6.26
N ASN A 87 -13.71 -0.17 -6.75
CA ASN A 87 -12.78 0.11 -7.84
C ASN A 87 -11.33 -0.16 -7.43
N THR A 88 -10.97 0.19 -6.19
CA THR A 88 -9.63 -0.04 -5.68
C THR A 88 -9.35 -1.54 -5.54
N LEU A 89 -10.25 -2.31 -4.94
CA LEU A 89 -10.12 -3.78 -4.83
C LEU A 89 -10.10 -4.45 -6.20
N LEU A 90 -10.93 -4.00 -7.15
CA LEU A 90 -10.94 -4.50 -8.52
C LEU A 90 -9.56 -4.34 -9.17
N LEU A 91 -8.93 -3.17 -9.05
CA LEU A 91 -7.61 -2.92 -9.62
C LEU A 91 -6.50 -3.73 -8.91
N LEU A 92 -6.54 -3.83 -7.58
CA LEU A 92 -5.59 -4.63 -6.82
C LEU A 92 -5.71 -6.13 -7.12
N SER A 93 -6.93 -6.61 -7.41
CA SER A 93 -7.21 -8.03 -7.68
C SER A 93 -6.50 -8.57 -8.93
N GLN A 94 -6.02 -7.68 -9.80
CA GLN A 94 -5.25 -8.04 -10.99
C GLN A 94 -3.89 -8.66 -10.65
N THR A 95 -3.38 -8.46 -9.43
CA THR A 95 -2.09 -8.99 -8.96
C THR A 95 -2.22 -9.55 -7.54
N PRO A 96 -2.87 -10.70 -7.35
CA PRO A 96 -3.23 -11.23 -6.03
C PRO A 96 -2.01 -11.60 -5.16
N GLU A 97 -0.92 -12.07 -5.76
CA GLU A 97 0.33 -12.34 -5.04
C GLU A 97 0.93 -11.07 -4.42
N SER A 98 0.92 -9.97 -5.19
CA SER A 98 1.39 -8.65 -4.73
C SER A 98 0.53 -8.10 -3.59
N PHE A 99 -0.77 -8.37 -3.64
CA PHE A 99 -1.71 -8.06 -2.55
C PHE A 99 -1.41 -8.84 -1.28
N ASN A 100 -1.26 -10.16 -1.36
CA ASN A 100 -0.94 -10.97 -0.18
C ASN A 100 0.38 -10.55 0.47
N LYS A 101 1.39 -10.22 -0.34
CA LYS A 101 2.64 -9.65 0.16
C LYS A 101 2.40 -8.32 0.87
N TRP A 102 1.65 -7.41 0.26
CA TRP A 102 1.31 -6.10 0.81
C TRP A 102 0.60 -6.19 2.17
N LEU A 103 -0.36 -7.10 2.33
CA LEU A 103 -1.08 -7.31 3.60
C LEU A 103 -0.12 -7.59 4.77
N ASN A 104 0.93 -8.37 4.53
CA ASN A 104 1.90 -8.72 5.55
C ASN A 104 2.79 -7.52 5.93
N GLU A 105 3.00 -6.59 4.99
CA GLU A 105 3.86 -5.41 5.14
C GLU A 105 3.15 -4.22 5.79
N LEU A 106 1.81 -4.16 5.74
CA LEU A 106 1.00 -3.00 6.19
C LEU A 106 1.37 -2.43 7.56
N GLU A 107 1.63 -3.30 8.54
CA GLU A 107 1.95 -2.89 9.91
C GLU A 107 3.24 -2.07 9.98
N GLY A 108 4.30 -2.55 9.33
CA GLY A 108 5.59 -1.87 9.32
C GLY A 108 5.67 -0.70 8.32
N MET A 109 4.87 -0.74 7.25
CA MET A 109 4.93 0.27 6.19
C MET A 109 4.00 1.45 6.40
N VAL A 110 2.86 1.25 7.07
CA VAL A 110 1.85 2.31 7.26
C VAL A 110 1.56 2.57 8.72
N PHE A 111 1.41 1.52 9.52
CA PHE A 111 0.95 1.66 10.91
C PHE A 111 2.11 1.72 11.90
N THR A 112 3.16 2.45 11.53
CA THR A 112 4.30 2.78 12.38
C THR A 112 4.45 4.29 12.44
N ASP A 113 4.31 4.85 13.63
CA ASP A 113 4.53 6.25 13.94
C ASP A 113 6.04 6.49 14.09
N HIS A 114 6.62 7.11 13.07
CA HIS A 114 8.04 7.42 12.97
C HIS A 114 8.41 8.77 13.59
N THR A 115 7.44 9.66 13.77
CA THR A 115 7.63 11.05 14.20
C THR A 115 7.20 11.28 15.66
N GLY A 116 6.40 10.38 16.22
CA GLY A 116 5.83 10.44 17.57
C GLY A 116 4.53 11.24 17.67
N ASP A 117 4.03 11.78 16.56
CA ASP A 117 2.81 12.61 16.51
C ASP A 117 1.73 12.08 15.54
N GLU A 118 2.00 10.99 14.82
CA GLU A 118 1.10 10.46 13.79
C GLU A 118 0.13 9.39 14.30
N ARG A 119 0.37 8.82 15.49
CA ARG A 119 -0.40 7.68 16.02
C ARG A 119 -1.91 7.85 15.91
N GLY A 120 -2.42 9.04 16.27
CA GLY A 120 -3.84 9.34 16.24
C GLY A 120 -4.44 9.29 14.83
N GLN A 121 -3.70 9.80 13.85
CA GLN A 121 -4.10 9.83 12.44
C GLN A 121 -4.07 8.43 11.84
N LEU A 122 -3.00 7.66 12.10
CA LEU A 122 -2.85 6.29 11.63
C LEU A 122 -3.95 5.36 12.18
N GLU A 123 -4.27 5.49 13.47
CA GLU A 123 -5.36 4.73 14.08
C GLU A 123 -6.73 5.13 13.52
N LYS A 124 -6.93 6.40 13.18
CA LYS A 124 -8.16 6.86 12.53
C LYS A 124 -8.26 6.27 11.12
N LEU A 125 -7.20 6.34 10.32
CA LEU A 125 -7.17 5.75 8.97
C LEU A 125 -7.48 4.25 9.02
N ARG A 126 -6.86 3.51 9.93
CA ARG A 126 -7.11 2.07 10.13
C ARG A 126 -8.59 1.79 10.39
N ARG A 127 -9.21 2.51 11.33
CA ARG A 127 -10.62 2.32 11.71
C ARG A 127 -11.57 2.70 10.59
N ASP A 128 -11.31 3.81 9.91
CA ASP A 128 -12.16 4.30 8.82
C ASP A 128 -12.17 3.30 7.66
N VAL A 129 -10.99 2.80 7.24
CA VAL A 129 -10.88 1.78 6.19
C VAL A 129 -11.54 0.48 6.61
N LEU A 130 -11.31 0.03 7.85
CA LEU A 130 -11.94 -1.19 8.38
C LEU A 130 -13.48 -1.10 8.36
N ALA A 131 -14.05 0.04 8.75
CA ALA A 131 -15.49 0.27 8.73
C ALA A 131 -16.05 0.28 7.30
N THR A 132 -15.35 0.93 6.36
CA THR A 132 -15.72 0.94 4.94
C THR A 132 -15.72 -0.46 4.35
N LEU A 133 -14.65 -1.25 4.57
CA LEU A 133 -14.54 -2.60 4.03
C LEU A 133 -15.58 -3.55 4.62
N LYS A 134 -15.86 -3.47 5.92
CA LYS A 134 -16.95 -4.24 6.55
C LYS A 134 -18.31 -3.92 5.95
N THR A 135 -18.55 -2.65 5.62
CA THR A 135 -19.79 -2.22 4.96
C THR A 135 -19.85 -2.76 3.53
N TYR A 136 -18.75 -2.63 2.78
CA TYR A 136 -18.62 -3.14 1.42
C TYR A 136 -18.86 -4.66 1.34
N SER A 137 -18.14 -5.45 2.15
CA SER A 137 -18.24 -6.92 2.18
C SER A 137 -19.66 -7.42 2.45
N ARG A 138 -20.44 -6.71 3.29
CA ARG A 138 -21.84 -7.04 3.57
C ARG A 138 -22.81 -6.67 2.43
N GLN A 139 -22.53 -5.60 1.69
CA GLN A 139 -23.44 -5.06 0.68
C GLN A 139 -23.23 -5.65 -0.72
N GLN A 140 -22.00 -6.08 -1.03
CA GLN A 140 -21.62 -6.58 -2.35
C GLN A 140 -20.88 -7.92 -2.22
N PRO A 141 -21.61 -9.05 -2.03
CA PRO A 141 -21.01 -10.37 -2.07
C PRO A 141 -20.61 -10.70 -3.51
N ASP A 142 -19.35 -10.46 -3.85
CA ASP A 142 -18.74 -10.76 -5.13
C ASP A 142 -17.38 -11.47 -4.92
N LYS A 143 -16.59 -11.64 -6.00
CA LYS A 143 -15.27 -12.27 -5.91
C LYS A 143 -14.25 -11.43 -5.14
N LEU A 144 -14.47 -10.12 -5.02
CA LEU A 144 -13.61 -9.19 -4.30
C LEU A 144 -13.91 -9.22 -2.78
N THR A 145 -15.04 -9.78 -2.36
CA THR A 145 -15.37 -9.95 -0.93
C THR A 145 -14.28 -10.73 -0.18
N LEU A 146 -13.75 -11.81 -0.75
CA LEU A 146 -12.64 -12.57 -0.12
C LEU A 146 -11.39 -11.71 0.08
N MET A 147 -11.13 -10.81 -0.85
CA MET A 147 -10.00 -9.89 -0.79
C MET A 147 -10.23 -8.78 0.25
N ALA A 148 -11.45 -8.27 0.33
CA ALA A 148 -11.88 -7.34 1.37
C ALA A 148 -11.79 -7.99 2.76
N ASP A 149 -12.24 -9.22 2.91
CA ASP A 149 -12.23 -9.97 4.17
C ASP A 149 -10.78 -10.23 4.65
N ALA A 150 -9.87 -10.61 3.75
CA ALA A 150 -8.45 -10.76 4.09
C ALA A 150 -7.83 -9.45 4.60
N LEU A 151 -8.21 -8.31 4.00
CA LEU A 151 -7.76 -6.99 4.46
C LEU A 151 -8.42 -6.59 5.79
N ILE A 152 -9.69 -6.90 5.99
CA ILE A 152 -10.41 -6.69 7.25
C ILE A 152 -9.70 -7.45 8.38
N GLU A 153 -9.45 -8.75 8.20
CA GLU A 153 -8.76 -9.59 9.18
C GLU A 153 -7.40 -9.00 9.56
N ARG A 154 -6.63 -8.53 8.56
CA ARG A 154 -5.34 -7.92 8.81
C ARG A 154 -5.46 -6.58 9.56
N LEU A 155 -6.38 -5.71 9.18
CA LEU A 155 -6.60 -4.42 9.85
C LEU A 155 -7.14 -4.55 11.28
N GLU A 156 -7.82 -5.64 11.61
CA GLU A 156 -8.30 -5.92 12.97
C GLU A 156 -7.16 -6.23 13.95
N VAL A 157 -6.12 -6.92 13.48
CA VAL A 157 -5.01 -7.35 14.32
C VAL A 157 -3.86 -6.34 14.37
N ILE A 158 -3.74 -5.48 13.36
CA ILE A 158 -2.72 -4.43 13.32
C ILE A 158 -2.96 -3.42 14.44
N ARG A 159 -1.87 -3.07 15.13
CA ARG A 159 -1.82 -1.97 16.10
C ARG A 159 -0.84 -0.93 15.58
N VAL A 160 -1.14 0.35 15.76
CA VAL A 160 -0.16 1.38 15.43
C VAL A 160 1.02 1.29 16.41
N ARG A 161 2.21 1.03 15.87
CA ARG A 161 3.47 1.01 16.61
C ARG A 161 4.01 2.42 16.74
N VAL A 162 4.55 2.77 17.89
CA VAL A 162 5.32 4.01 18.10
C VAL A 162 6.80 3.62 18.21
N ILE A 163 7.67 4.32 17.51
CA ILE A 163 9.11 4.18 17.69
C ILE A 163 9.54 5.22 18.74
N ASP A 164 9.91 4.72 19.93
CA ASP A 164 10.50 5.51 21.02
C ASP A 164 12.02 5.68 20.83
#